data_AF-A0A9W9RI93-F1
#
_entry.id   AF-A0A9W9RI93-F1
#
_cell.length_a   1.000
_cell.length_b   1.000
_cell.length_c   1.000
_cell.angle_alpha   90.00
_cell.angle_beta   90.00
_cell.angle_gamma   90.00
#
_symmetry.space_group_name_H-M   'P 1'
#
loop_
_entity.id
_entity.type
_entity.pdbx_description
1 polymer ?
#
loop_
_entity_poly.entity_id
_entity_poly.type
_entity_poly.pdbx_seq_one_letter_code
_entity_poly.pdbx_strand_id
1 'polypeptide(L)'
;MNHRNQYDQAVALEADSDLFDLIQRIHSLHCNTNGELNLSPLRISDAVHIWQDLDDWDSVGTDLINEDDNLHESYKFALFIWAYIIVHPAEVGGEKVQDTLHYAMSNISEVEAPDLVPLVIIPLFFSGLVAIRQSDRDLVNEQYERVESHTEHGSVKCSRHIVRLSWENHDNGMERSWDWRRWRDSSSADS
;
A
#
# COMPACT_ATOMS: atom_id res chain seq x y z
N MET A 1 6.85 -30.76 18.59
CA MET A 1 7.43 -30.41 17.27
C MET A 1 6.39 -30.76 16.22
N ASN A 2 5.50 -29.82 15.93
CA ASN A 2 4.58 -29.93 14.81
C ASN A 2 5.25 -29.26 13.62
N HIS A 3 5.60 -30.04 12.61
CA HIS A 3 5.87 -29.50 11.28
C HIS A 3 4.54 -29.01 10.72
N ARG A 4 4.21 -27.74 10.97
CA ARG A 4 3.25 -27.00 10.16
C ARG A 4 3.92 -26.88 8.78
N ASN A 5 3.32 -27.50 7.78
CA ASN A 5 3.88 -27.55 6.43
C ASN A 5 4.04 -26.12 5.90
N GLN A 6 5.25 -25.77 5.46
CA GLN A 6 5.56 -24.55 4.70
C GLN A 6 4.69 -24.35 3.44
N TYR A 7 3.91 -25.37 3.05
CA TYR A 7 3.03 -25.37 1.91
C TYR A 7 1.60 -24.88 2.19
N ASP A 8 1.16 -24.77 3.45
CA ASP A 8 -0.25 -24.42 3.75
C ASP A 8 -0.48 -22.92 4.00
N GLN A 9 0.57 -22.12 4.24
CA GLN A 9 0.42 -20.75 4.77
C GLN A 9 0.74 -19.65 3.74
N ALA A 10 1.67 -19.89 2.80
CA ALA A 10 1.80 -19.04 1.60
C ALA A 10 0.55 -19.10 0.68
N VAL A 11 -0.30 -20.11 0.86
CA VAL A 11 -1.58 -20.30 0.14
C VAL A 11 -2.61 -19.22 0.50
N ALA A 12 -2.53 -18.59 1.68
CA ALA A 12 -3.54 -17.64 2.15
C ALA A 12 -3.60 -16.36 1.29
N LEU A 13 -2.47 -15.90 0.75
CA LEU A 13 -2.41 -14.75 -0.17
C LEU A 13 -2.28 -15.17 -1.64
N GLU A 14 -1.71 -16.35 -1.95
CA GLU A 14 -1.57 -16.84 -3.34
C GLU A 14 -2.90 -17.27 -3.99
N ALA A 15 -3.94 -17.52 -3.19
CA ALA A 15 -5.25 -17.95 -3.68
C ALA A 15 -6.38 -16.93 -3.46
N ASP A 16 -6.08 -15.72 -2.96
CA ASP A 16 -7.11 -14.69 -2.76
C ASP A 16 -7.38 -13.96 -4.07
N SER A 17 -8.34 -14.49 -4.84
CA SER A 17 -8.86 -13.87 -6.05
C SER A 17 -9.35 -12.45 -5.80
N ASP A 18 -9.80 -12.16 -4.58
CA ASP A 18 -10.49 -10.93 -4.25
C ASP A 18 -9.47 -9.83 -3.99
N LEU A 19 -8.35 -10.14 -3.31
CA LEU A 19 -7.21 -9.20 -3.19
C LEU A 19 -6.66 -8.80 -4.57
N PHE A 20 -6.44 -9.77 -5.45
CA PHE A 20 -5.91 -9.48 -6.78
C PHE A 20 -6.91 -8.69 -7.63
N ASP A 21 -8.21 -9.01 -7.58
CA ASP A 21 -9.27 -8.24 -8.23
C ASP A 21 -9.32 -6.79 -7.71
N LEU A 22 -9.27 -6.59 -6.39
CA LEU A 22 -9.22 -5.28 -5.76
C LEU A 22 -8.01 -4.47 -6.24
N ILE A 23 -6.81 -5.04 -6.23
CA ILE A 23 -5.59 -4.40 -6.74
C ILE A 23 -5.77 -4.02 -8.22
N GLN A 24 -6.31 -4.92 -9.06
CA GLN A 24 -6.53 -4.64 -10.47
C GLN A 24 -7.54 -3.53 -10.72
N ARG A 25 -8.62 -3.48 -9.94
CA ARG A 25 -9.65 -2.45 -10.02
C ARG A 25 -9.12 -1.09 -9.58
N ILE A 26 -8.37 -1.02 -8.47
CA ILE A 26 -7.73 0.22 -8.03
C ILE A 26 -6.68 0.67 -9.04
N HIS A 27 -5.88 -0.25 -9.58
CA HIS A 27 -4.91 0.05 -10.64
C HIS A 27 -5.60 0.64 -11.87
N SER A 28 -6.73 0.06 -12.29
CA SER A 28 -7.52 0.53 -13.42
C SER A 28 -8.08 1.94 -13.15
N LEU A 29 -8.60 2.18 -11.94
CA LEU A 29 -9.04 3.50 -11.49
C LEU A 29 -7.89 4.51 -11.55
N HIS A 30 -6.70 4.13 -11.07
CA HIS A 30 -5.50 4.98 -11.08
C HIS A 30 -5.08 5.32 -12.51
N CYS A 31 -4.98 4.32 -13.39
CA CYS A 31 -4.60 4.45 -14.80
C CYS A 31 -5.54 5.36 -15.57
N ASN A 32 -6.84 5.20 -15.36
CA ASN A 32 -7.86 5.96 -16.07
C ASN A 32 -8.00 7.40 -15.58
N THR A 33 -7.37 7.77 -14.45
CA THR A 33 -7.37 9.12 -13.92
C THR A 33 -6.22 9.93 -14.53
N ASN A 34 -6.48 10.56 -15.69
CA ASN A 34 -5.53 11.38 -16.47
C ASN A 34 -5.17 12.73 -15.82
N GLY A 35 -5.00 12.77 -14.50
CA GLY A 35 -4.70 14.02 -13.81
C GLY A 35 -5.84 15.02 -13.73
N GLU A 36 -7.04 14.66 -14.21
CA GLU A 36 -8.23 15.49 -14.13
C GLU A 36 -8.60 15.74 -12.65
N LEU A 37 -8.96 16.99 -12.33
CA LEU A 37 -9.47 17.37 -11.01
C LEU A 37 -10.95 17.03 -10.85
N ASN A 38 -11.66 16.78 -11.95
CA ASN A 38 -13.07 16.40 -11.97
C ASN A 38 -13.19 14.92 -12.31
N LEU A 39 -13.33 14.08 -11.28
CA LEU A 39 -13.65 12.67 -11.49
C LEU A 39 -15.05 12.57 -12.10
N SER A 40 -15.20 11.72 -13.11
CA SER A 40 -16.52 11.44 -13.64
C SER A 40 -17.37 10.74 -12.55
N PRO A 41 -18.70 10.91 -12.57
CA PRO A 41 -19.59 10.18 -11.64
C PRO A 41 -19.36 8.67 -11.66
N LEU A 42 -18.98 8.11 -12.81
CA LEU A 42 -18.62 6.71 -12.95
C LEU A 42 -17.38 6.33 -12.11
N ARG A 43 -16.31 7.15 -12.14
CA ARG A 43 -15.10 6.89 -11.33
C ARG A 43 -15.36 6.98 -9.83
N ILE A 44 -16.24 7.90 -9.41
CA ILE A 44 -16.65 8.00 -8.01
C ILE A 44 -17.44 6.75 -7.60
N SER A 45 -18.34 6.27 -8.47
CA SER A 45 -19.07 5.02 -8.25
C SER A 45 -18.12 3.82 -8.15
N ASP A 46 -17.13 3.72 -9.03
CA ASP A 46 -16.12 2.65 -9.01
C ASP A 46 -15.34 2.65 -7.69
N ALA A 47 -14.91 3.83 -7.22
CA ALA A 47 -14.20 3.96 -5.96
C ALA A 47 -15.06 3.60 -4.75
N VAL A 48 -16.35 3.99 -4.74
CA VAL A 48 -17.29 3.61 -3.68
C VAL A 48 -17.47 2.09 -3.63
N HIS A 49 -17.60 1.43 -4.77
CA HIS A 49 -17.69 -0.04 -4.81
C HIS A 49 -16.40 -0.70 -4.32
N ILE A 50 -15.23 -0.18 -4.71
CA ILE A 50 -13.95 -0.67 -4.16
C ILE A 50 -13.91 -0.53 -2.63
N TRP A 51 -14.35 0.60 -2.08
CA TRP A 51 -14.35 0.78 -0.63
C TRP A 51 -15.33 -0.15 0.10
N GLN A 52 -16.50 -0.40 -0.49
CA GLN A 52 -17.45 -1.38 0.05
C GLN A 52 -16.84 -2.78 0.06
N ASP A 53 -16.27 -3.20 -1.07
CA ASP A 53 -15.66 -4.53 -1.18
C ASP A 53 -14.44 -4.66 -0.26
N LEU A 54 -13.66 -3.59 -0.04
CA LEU A 54 -12.59 -3.57 0.96
C LEU A 54 -13.13 -3.71 2.38
N ASP A 55 -14.24 -3.04 2.72
CA ASP A 55 -14.86 -3.11 4.05
C ASP A 55 -15.41 -4.52 4.33
N ASP A 56 -16.03 -5.13 3.32
CA ASP A 56 -16.58 -6.49 3.34
C ASP A 56 -15.50 -7.59 3.21
N TRP A 57 -14.28 -7.23 2.80
CA TRP A 57 -13.15 -8.15 2.74
C TRP A 57 -12.64 -8.47 4.15
N ASP A 58 -13.07 -9.62 4.65
CA ASP A 58 -12.80 -10.13 5.99
C ASP A 58 -12.03 -11.46 5.91
N SER A 59 -11.10 -11.69 6.84
CA SER A 59 -10.35 -12.94 6.86
C SER A 59 -11.27 -14.08 7.32
N VAL A 60 -11.32 -15.19 6.56
CA VAL A 60 -12.17 -16.33 6.94
C VAL A 60 -11.51 -17.10 8.10
N GLY A 61 -11.74 -16.63 9.32
CA GLY A 61 -11.47 -17.34 10.59
C GLY A 61 -10.08 -17.05 11.16
N THR A 62 -9.97 -16.51 12.38
CA THR A 62 -10.15 -17.24 13.65
C THR A 62 -9.99 -16.23 14.79
N ASP A 63 -10.64 -16.45 15.94
CA ASP A 63 -10.67 -15.55 17.12
C ASP A 63 -9.33 -15.35 17.86
N LEU A 64 -8.18 -15.44 17.18
CA LEU A 64 -6.86 -15.23 17.74
C LEU A 64 -6.12 -14.23 16.87
N ILE A 65 -5.65 -13.13 17.47
CA ILE A 65 -4.75 -12.15 16.85
C ILE A 65 -3.60 -12.94 16.20
N ASN A 66 -3.69 -13.15 14.90
CA ASN A 66 -2.74 -13.91 14.11
C ASN A 66 -2.00 -12.92 13.19
N GLU A 67 -0.72 -13.16 12.95
CA GLU A 67 0.07 -12.31 12.06
C GLU A 67 -0.50 -12.27 10.63
N ASP A 68 -1.24 -13.31 10.23
CA ASP A 68 -2.03 -13.33 8.99
C ASP A 68 -3.14 -12.26 8.97
N ASP A 69 -3.81 -12.00 10.11
CA ASP A 69 -4.82 -10.93 10.21
C ASP A 69 -4.18 -9.55 10.15
N ASN A 70 -3.02 -9.38 10.80
CA ASN A 70 -2.25 -8.13 10.69
C ASN A 70 -1.81 -7.88 9.24
N LEU A 71 -1.38 -8.93 8.54
CA LEU A 71 -1.05 -8.83 7.13
C LEU A 71 -2.28 -8.45 6.30
N HIS A 72 -3.42 -9.12 6.50
CA HIS A 72 -4.69 -8.81 5.83
C HIS A 72 -5.14 -7.35 6.05
N GLU A 73 -5.19 -6.91 7.31
CA GLU A 73 -5.57 -5.55 7.67
C GLU A 73 -4.59 -4.51 7.11
N SER A 74 -3.30 -4.84 7.04
CA SER A 74 -2.32 -3.95 6.41
C SER A 74 -2.62 -3.73 4.92
N TYR A 75 -3.04 -4.77 4.20
CA TYR A 75 -3.50 -4.65 2.81
C TYR A 75 -4.78 -3.82 2.72
N LYS A 76 -5.77 -4.09 3.57
CA LYS A 76 -7.05 -3.36 3.58
C LYS A 76 -6.84 -1.85 3.73
N PHE A 77 -6.07 -1.43 4.71
CA PHE A 77 -5.76 -0.01 4.93
C PHE A 77 -4.91 0.60 3.81
N ALA A 78 -3.92 -0.12 3.31
CA ALA A 78 -3.06 0.36 2.23
C ALA A 78 -3.82 0.55 0.90
N LEU A 79 -4.71 -0.39 0.56
CA LEU A 79 -5.56 -0.31 -0.63
C LEU A 79 -6.61 0.79 -0.47
N PHE A 80 -7.15 0.97 0.73
CA PHE A 80 -8.00 2.12 1.04
C PHE A 80 -7.26 3.44 0.80
N ILE A 81 -6.04 3.59 1.32
CA ILE A 81 -5.20 4.78 1.09
C ILE A 81 -5.03 5.03 -0.41
N TRP A 82 -4.64 3.99 -1.16
CA TRP A 82 -4.39 4.12 -2.59
C TRP A 82 -5.65 4.55 -3.36
N ALA A 83 -6.78 3.90 -3.12
CA ALA A 83 -8.06 4.29 -3.72
C ALA A 83 -8.46 5.72 -3.32
N TYR A 84 -8.30 6.09 -2.04
CA TYR A 84 -8.68 7.38 -1.51
C TYR A 84 -7.90 8.53 -2.15
N ILE A 85 -6.57 8.43 -2.23
CA ILE A 85 -5.75 9.52 -2.80
C ILE A 85 -5.94 9.66 -4.32
N ILE A 86 -6.36 8.62 -5.04
CA ILE A 86 -6.79 8.75 -6.44
C ILE A 86 -8.03 9.63 -6.55
N VAL A 87 -8.99 9.46 -5.64
CA VAL A 87 -10.26 10.20 -5.63
C VAL A 87 -10.09 11.61 -5.06
N HIS A 88 -9.27 11.75 -4.03
CA HIS A 88 -9.05 12.96 -3.24
C HIS A 88 -7.57 13.35 -3.25
N PRO A 89 -6.98 13.70 -4.41
CA PRO A 89 -5.54 13.91 -4.56
C PRO A 89 -4.95 15.04 -3.70
N ALA A 90 -5.77 16.01 -3.30
CA ALA A 90 -5.37 17.12 -2.45
C ALA A 90 -5.34 16.76 -0.94
N GLU A 91 -5.91 15.62 -0.55
CA GLU A 91 -6.11 15.24 0.85
C GLU A 91 -5.07 14.24 1.37
N VAL A 92 -3.93 14.10 0.69
CA VAL A 92 -2.84 13.19 1.10
C VAL A 92 -2.37 13.47 2.53
N GLY A 93 -2.30 14.75 2.91
CA GLY A 93 -1.98 15.17 4.28
C GLY A 93 -3.19 15.32 5.20
N GLY A 94 -4.38 14.92 4.75
CA GLY A 94 -5.61 14.99 5.53
C GLY A 94 -5.62 13.97 6.67
N GLU A 95 -6.31 14.31 7.76
CA GLU A 95 -6.43 13.49 8.98
C GLU A 95 -6.79 12.03 8.66
N LYS A 96 -7.79 11.82 7.80
CA LYS A 96 -8.22 10.48 7.40
C LYS A 96 -7.09 9.62 6.82
N VAL A 97 -6.30 10.17 5.91
CA VAL A 97 -5.20 9.43 5.27
C VAL A 97 -4.08 9.15 6.28
N GLN A 98 -3.77 10.12 7.14
CA GLN A 98 -2.71 9.99 8.14
C GLN A 98 -3.10 9.01 9.26
N ASP A 99 -4.36 8.99 9.70
CA ASP A 99 -4.86 8.01 10.66
C ASP A 99 -4.84 6.60 10.05
N THR A 100 -5.31 6.45 8.81
CA THR A 100 -5.24 5.16 8.11
C THR A 100 -3.81 4.68 7.90
N LEU A 101 -2.88 5.58 7.60
CA LEU A 101 -1.45 5.29 7.56
C LEU A 101 -0.97 4.71 8.90
N HIS A 102 -1.34 5.30 10.03
CA HIS A 102 -0.94 4.81 11.34
C HIS A 102 -1.51 3.42 11.65
N TYR A 103 -2.77 3.14 11.29
CA TYR A 103 -3.33 1.79 11.40
C TYR A 103 -2.58 0.78 10.52
N ALA A 104 -2.32 1.12 9.25
CA ALA A 104 -1.56 0.26 8.36
C ALA A 104 -0.16 -0.05 8.91
N MET A 105 0.55 0.99 9.39
CA MET A 105 1.91 0.83 9.94
C MET A 105 1.92 0.01 11.23
N SER A 106 0.92 0.17 12.10
CA SER A 106 0.76 -0.65 13.30
C SER A 106 0.61 -2.13 12.93
N ASN A 107 -0.22 -2.45 11.94
CA ASN A 107 -0.39 -3.83 11.51
C ASN A 107 0.86 -4.37 10.82
N ILE A 108 1.53 -3.58 9.98
CA ILE A 108 2.79 -3.96 9.32
C ILE A 108 3.85 -4.34 10.37
N SER A 109 3.99 -3.58 11.46
CA SER A 109 4.99 -3.85 12.49
C SER A 109 4.74 -5.14 13.28
N GLU A 110 3.49 -5.58 13.37
CA GLU A 110 3.09 -6.79 14.12
C GLU A 110 3.18 -8.08 13.28
N VAL A 111 3.57 -7.98 12.00
CA VAL A 111 3.90 -9.16 11.17
C VAL A 111 5.38 -9.49 11.38
N GLU A 112 5.71 -10.54 12.12
CA GLU A 112 7.10 -10.88 12.51
C GLU A 112 7.63 -12.17 11.85
N ALA A 113 6.74 -13.05 11.40
CA ALA A 113 7.06 -14.34 10.81
C ALA A 113 7.91 -14.16 9.55
N PRO A 114 9.12 -14.75 9.48
CA PRO A 114 10.09 -14.48 8.41
C PRO A 114 9.58 -14.69 6.98
N ASP A 115 8.60 -15.56 6.80
CA ASP A 115 7.92 -15.84 5.52
C ASP A 115 6.80 -14.85 5.18
N LEU A 116 6.18 -14.21 6.18
CA LEU A 116 5.17 -13.17 6.01
C LEU A 116 5.77 -11.77 5.88
N VAL A 117 6.90 -11.49 6.54
CA VAL A 117 7.56 -10.17 6.50
C VAL A 117 7.76 -9.65 5.07
N PRO A 118 8.23 -10.43 4.08
CA PRO A 118 8.36 -9.94 2.71
C PRO A 118 7.04 -9.52 2.04
N LEU A 119 5.91 -10.06 2.50
CA LEU A 119 4.58 -9.84 1.91
C LEU A 119 3.98 -8.47 2.27
N VAL A 120 4.50 -7.80 3.32
CA VAL A 120 4.06 -6.44 3.70
C VAL A 120 4.56 -5.37 2.74
N ILE A 121 5.35 -5.71 1.72
CA ILE A 121 5.95 -4.72 0.80
C ILE A 121 4.92 -3.88 0.05
N ILE A 122 3.78 -4.46 -0.34
CA ILE A 122 2.71 -3.72 -1.02
C ILE A 122 2.02 -2.76 -0.03
N PRO A 123 1.58 -3.22 1.16
CA PRO A 123 1.09 -2.33 2.20
C PRO A 123 2.04 -1.18 2.56
N LEU A 124 3.32 -1.51 2.73
CA LEU A 124 4.37 -0.56 3.07
C LEU A 124 4.60 0.47 1.96
N PHE A 125 4.50 0.05 0.70
CA PHE A 125 4.61 0.96 -0.45
C PHE A 125 3.53 2.05 -0.43
N PHE A 126 2.26 1.68 -0.37
CA PHE A 126 1.16 2.65 -0.40
C PHE A 126 1.10 3.53 0.85
N SER A 127 1.40 2.94 2.01
CA SER A 127 1.55 3.68 3.26
C SER A 127 2.71 4.69 3.16
N GLY A 128 3.84 4.25 2.61
CA GLY A 128 5.02 5.09 2.40
C GLY A 128 4.75 6.31 1.52
N LEU A 129 3.99 6.17 0.44
CA LEU A 129 3.65 7.27 -0.47
C LEU A 129 2.92 8.44 0.20
N VAL A 130 2.21 8.18 1.31
CA VAL A 130 1.44 9.19 2.04
C VAL A 130 2.08 9.62 3.36
N ALA A 131 3.26 9.09 3.70
CA ALA A 131 4.01 9.45 4.90
C ALA A 131 4.69 10.83 4.74
N ILE A 132 3.92 11.90 4.97
CA ILE A 132 4.41 13.27 4.73
C ILE A 132 5.20 13.83 5.92
N ARG A 133 4.98 13.35 7.14
CA ARG A 133 5.67 13.82 8.35
C ARG A 133 6.97 13.05 8.57
N GLN A 134 8.00 13.71 9.09
CA GLN A 134 9.30 13.08 9.32
C GLN A 134 9.22 11.82 10.19
N SER A 135 8.42 11.84 11.26
CA SER A 135 8.21 10.66 12.13
C SER A 135 7.67 9.46 11.36
N ASP A 136 6.75 9.68 10.43
CA ASP A 136 6.14 8.60 9.65
C ASP A 136 7.13 8.08 8.60
N ARG A 137 7.97 8.97 8.02
CA ARG A 137 9.06 8.59 7.11
C ARG A 137 10.12 7.74 7.80
N ASP A 138 10.44 8.05 9.06
CA ASP A 138 11.40 7.29 9.86
C ASP A 138 10.87 5.86 10.09
N LEU A 139 9.59 5.74 10.49
CA LEU A 139 8.92 4.45 10.65
C LEU A 139 8.89 3.64 9.34
N VAL A 140 8.54 4.27 8.22
CA VAL A 140 8.53 3.60 6.90
C VAL A 140 9.94 3.12 6.52
N ASN A 141 10.99 3.92 6.77
CA ASN A 141 12.36 3.49 6.50
C ASN A 141 12.78 2.29 7.34
N GLU A 142 12.43 2.27 8.63
CA GLU A 142 12.69 1.14 9.53
C GLU A 142 12.01 -0.14 9.01
N GLN A 143 10.74 -0.05 8.61
CA GLN A 143 10.03 -1.20 8.05
C GLN A 143 10.64 -1.68 6.73
N TYR A 144 11.12 -0.78 5.87
CA TYR A 144 11.85 -1.21 4.66
C TYR A 144 13.14 -1.95 5.01
N GLU A 145 13.92 -1.47 5.98
CA GLU A 145 15.15 -2.15 6.43
C GLU A 145 14.85 -3.53 7.00
N ARG A 146 13.77 -3.65 7.76
CA ARG A 146 13.27 -4.93 8.27
C ARG A 146 12.92 -5.89 7.14
N VAL A 147 12.14 -5.45 6.15
CA VAL A 147 11.77 -6.27 4.98
C VAL A 147 13.00 -6.68 4.18
N GLU A 148 13.93 -5.75 3.95
CA GLU A 148 15.21 -6.02 3.28
C GLU A 148 15.98 -7.16 3.96
N SER A 149 16.00 -7.23 5.29
CA SER A 149 16.69 -8.32 6.01
C SER A 149 16.13 -9.73 5.77
N HIS A 150 14.95 -9.87 5.14
CA HIS A 150 14.25 -11.15 4.93
C HIS A 150 14.15 -11.63 3.46
N THR A 151 14.53 -10.84 2.45
CA THR A 151 14.33 -11.21 1.02
C THR A 151 15.41 -10.65 0.09
N GLU A 152 15.65 -11.22 -1.11
CA GLU A 152 16.63 -10.67 -2.09
C GLU A 152 16.03 -9.50 -2.93
N HIS A 153 16.80 -8.40 -3.05
CA HIS A 153 16.28 -7.03 -2.84
C HIS A 153 15.90 -6.19 -4.08
N GLY A 154 15.51 -6.78 -5.22
CA GLY A 154 15.18 -5.97 -6.40
C GLY A 154 13.95 -5.08 -6.18
N SER A 155 12.84 -5.70 -5.77
CA SER A 155 11.55 -5.04 -5.55
C SER A 155 11.56 -4.11 -4.34
N VAL A 156 12.18 -4.52 -3.24
CA VAL A 156 12.25 -3.72 -2.00
C VAL A 156 12.98 -2.40 -2.23
N LYS A 157 14.15 -2.44 -2.89
CA LYS A 157 14.92 -1.23 -3.21
C LYS A 157 14.18 -0.31 -4.16
N CYS A 158 13.53 -0.87 -5.18
CA CYS A 158 12.72 -0.10 -6.12
C CYS A 158 11.55 0.60 -5.41
N SER A 159 10.81 -0.15 -4.59
CA SER A 159 9.70 0.35 -3.78
C SER A 159 10.15 1.49 -2.85
N ARG A 160 11.22 1.27 -2.07
CA ARG A 160 11.81 2.27 -1.16
C ARG A 160 12.27 3.53 -1.90
N HIS A 161 12.88 3.37 -3.08
CA HIS A 161 13.33 4.50 -3.89
C HIS A 161 12.15 5.36 -4.36
N ILE A 162 11.09 4.74 -4.88
CA ILE A 162 9.88 5.46 -5.32
C ILE A 162 9.24 6.21 -4.14
N VAL A 163 9.14 5.59 -2.97
CA VAL A 163 8.61 6.25 -1.76
C VAL A 163 9.46 7.46 -1.37
N ARG A 164 10.79 7.37 -1.41
CA ARG A 164 11.67 8.52 -1.14
C ARG A 164 11.49 9.66 -2.14
N LEU A 165 11.40 9.33 -3.43
CA LEU A 165 11.10 10.33 -4.47
C LEU A 165 9.75 11.01 -4.22
N SER A 166 8.77 10.25 -3.72
CA SER A 166 7.46 10.81 -3.35
C SER A 166 7.59 11.90 -2.28
N TRP A 167 8.40 11.65 -1.26
CA TRP A 167 8.67 12.61 -0.19
C TRP A 167 9.43 13.83 -0.70
N GLU A 168 10.46 13.63 -1.50
CA GLU A 168 11.22 14.73 -2.12
C GLU A 168 10.32 15.60 -3.00
N ASN A 169 9.45 14.99 -3.80
CA ASN A 169 8.47 15.73 -4.60
C ASN A 169 7.48 16.49 -3.72
N HIS A 170 7.05 15.90 -2.60
CA HIS A 170 6.16 16.56 -1.65
C HIS A 170 6.82 17.79 -1.03
N ASP A 171 8.06 17.65 -0.56
CA ASP A 171 8.83 18.73 0.07
C ASP A 171 9.11 19.88 -0.91
N ASN A 172 9.21 19.57 -2.21
CA ASN A 172 9.32 20.57 -3.28
C ASN A 172 7.98 21.20 -3.69
N GLY A 173 6.87 20.85 -3.02
CA GLY A 173 5.54 21.40 -3.29
C GLY A 173 4.88 20.85 -4.55
N MET A 174 5.33 19.70 -5.07
CA MET A 174 4.70 19.08 -6.23
C MET A 174 3.30 18.56 -5.88
N GLU A 175 2.30 19.02 -6.61
CA GLU A 175 0.96 18.45 -6.51
C GLU A 175 0.97 16.97 -6.90
N ARG A 176 0.24 16.14 -6.14
CA ARG A 176 0.18 14.69 -6.35
C ARG A 176 1.57 14.04 -6.33
N SER A 177 2.41 14.47 -5.40
CA SER A 177 3.73 13.91 -5.11
C SER A 177 3.74 12.42 -4.79
N TRP A 178 2.58 11.77 -4.66
CA TRP A 178 2.41 10.32 -4.49
C TRP A 178 2.20 9.58 -5.82
N ASP A 179 1.86 10.27 -6.93
CA ASP A 179 1.53 9.63 -8.21
C ASP A 179 2.81 9.25 -8.98
N TRP A 180 3.41 8.13 -8.58
CA TRP A 180 4.69 7.64 -9.10
C TRP A 180 4.71 7.39 -10.61
N ARG A 181 3.55 7.26 -11.26
CA ARG A 181 3.44 7.12 -12.72
C ARG A 181 3.96 8.35 -13.45
N ARG A 182 3.89 9.53 -12.81
CA ARG A 182 4.29 10.81 -13.41
C ARG A 182 5.80 11.01 -13.49
N TRP A 183 6.59 10.25 -12.73
CA TRP A 183 8.04 10.42 -12.67
C TRP A 183 8.77 9.57 -13.71
N ARG A 184 8.06 8.61 -14.32
CA ARG A 184 8.62 7.70 -15.33
C ARG A 184 9.01 8.41 -16.63
N ASP A 185 8.48 9.61 -16.88
CA ASP A 185 8.79 10.43 -18.06
C ASP A 185 9.98 11.37 -17.87
N SER A 186 10.50 11.54 -16.65
CA SER A 186 11.65 12.41 -16.37
C SER A 186 12.99 11.69 -16.49
N SER A 187 12.99 10.35 -16.61
CA SER A 187 14.22 9.52 -16.65
C SER A 187 14.64 9.13 -18.07
N SER A 188 13.81 9.38 -19.08
CA SER A 188 14.08 9.06 -20.49
C SER A 188 14.56 10.27 -21.31
N ALA A 189 14.70 11.45 -20.69
CA ALA A 189 15.23 12.65 -21.33
C ALA A 189 16.75 12.81 -21.21
N ASP A 190 17.41 11.99 -20.39
CA ASP A 190 18.86 12.04 -20.13
C ASP A 190 19.61 10.76 -20.60
N SER A 191 19.13 10.10 -21.65
CA SER A 191 19.84 8.99 -22.32
C SER A 191 20.24 9.33 -23.75
#